data_AF-A0A2V7YUP3-F1
#
_entry.id   AF-A0A2V7YUP3-F1
#
_cell.length_a   1.000
_cell.length_b   1.000
_cell.length_c   1.000
_cell.angle_alpha   90.00
_cell.angle_beta   90.00
_cell.angle_gamma   90.00
#
_symmetry.space_group_name_H-M   'P 1'
#
loop_
_entity.id
_entity.type
_entity.pdbx_description
1 polymer ?
#
loop_
_entity_poly.entity_id
_entity_poly.type
_entity_poly.pdbx_seq_one_letter_code
_entity_poly.pdbx_strand_id
1 'polypeptide(L)'
;MRTEKVSLTLDEELLTEAREVVGARGLSSYVNRALRQQLQHDRLAGLLAELEQKHGPIDPRVLEEVRQEWPTPQERVAKRRDD
;
A
#
# COMPACT_ATOMS: atom_id res chain seq x y z
N MET A 1 4.82 -21.17 -9.84
CA MET A 1 3.49 -20.69 -9.40
C MET A 1 2.48 -21.14 -10.44
N ARG A 2 1.34 -21.73 -10.05
CA ARG A 2 0.26 -22.06 -11.00
C ARG A 2 -0.61 -20.83 -11.20
N THR A 3 -1.06 -20.60 -12.43
CA THR A 3 -1.99 -19.53 -12.78
C THR A 3 -3.27 -20.14 -13.30
N GLU A 4 -4.40 -19.57 -12.90
CA GLU A 4 -5.72 -19.93 -13.42
C GLU A 4 -6.26 -18.78 -14.27
N LYS A 5 -6.85 -19.10 -15.43
CA LYS A 5 -7.47 -18.10 -16.28
C LYS A 5 -8.87 -17.79 -15.76
N VAL A 6 -9.08 -16.56 -15.35
CA VAL A 6 -10.38 -16.02 -14.95
C VAL A 6 -10.80 -14.91 -15.89
N SER A 7 -12.11 -14.78 -16.13
CA SER A 7 -12.68 -13.64 -16.87
C SER A 7 -13.13 -12.60 -15.86
N LEU A 8 -12.76 -11.34 -16.09
CA LEU A 8 -13.12 -10.22 -15.23
C LEU A 8 -13.38 -8.99 -16.10
N THR A 9 -14.32 -8.15 -15.67
CA THR A 9 -14.61 -6.87 -16.31
C THR A 9 -13.72 -5.81 -15.71
N LEU A 10 -13.06 -5.04 -16.56
CA LEU A 10 -12.26 -3.88 -16.16
C LEU A 10 -12.87 -2.63 -16.80
N ASP A 11 -12.69 -1.50 -16.12
CA ASP A 11 -12.92 -0.20 -16.71
C ASP A 11 -12.04 -0.01 -17.96
N GLU A 12 -12.62 0.56 -19.03
CA GLU A 12 -11.96 0.68 -20.33
C GLU A 12 -10.81 1.70 -20.30
N GLU A 13 -10.98 2.80 -19.57
CA GLU A 13 -9.95 3.83 -19.42
C GLU A 13 -8.77 3.26 -18.63
N LEU A 14 -9.05 2.57 -17.52
CA LEU A 14 -8.03 1.90 -16.71
C LEU A 14 -7.28 0.82 -17.49
N LEU A 15 -8.00 0.03 -18.30
CA LEU A 15 -7.39 -1.00 -19.13
C LEU A 15 -6.46 -0.38 -20.18
N THR A 16 -6.85 0.74 -20.75
CA THR A 16 -6.06 1.48 -21.75
C THR A 16 -4.79 2.02 -21.12
N GLU A 17 -4.90 2.74 -20.00
CA GLU A 17 -3.75 3.26 -19.25
C GLU A 17 -2.78 2.14 -18.84
N ALA A 18 -3.30 1.04 -18.29
CA ALA A 18 -2.47 -0.09 -17.91
C ALA A 18 -1.69 -0.67 -19.12
N ARG A 19 -2.34 -0.77 -20.28
CA ARG A 19 -1.70 -1.28 -21.50
C ARG A 19 -0.65 -0.33 -22.06
N GLU A 20 -0.79 0.97 -21.89
CA GLU A 20 0.24 1.95 -22.27
C GLU A 20 1.50 1.78 -21.41
N VAL A 21 1.33 1.53 -20.11
CA VAL A 21 2.45 1.37 -19.17
C VAL A 21 3.19 0.04 -19.36
N VAL A 22 2.48 -1.08 -19.55
CA VAL A 22 3.11 -2.43 -19.54
C VAL A 22 3.05 -3.19 -20.87
N GLY A 23 2.38 -2.64 -21.87
CA GLY A 23 2.11 -3.31 -23.14
C GLY A 23 1.11 -4.48 -23.03
N ALA A 24 0.69 -5.01 -24.19
CA ALA A 24 -0.35 -6.03 -24.25
C ALA A 24 -0.03 -7.34 -23.51
N ARG A 25 1.26 -7.74 -23.45
CA ARG A 25 1.69 -8.98 -22.77
C ARG A 25 1.97 -8.78 -21.28
N GLY A 26 2.19 -7.54 -20.84
CA GLY A 26 2.52 -7.22 -19.45
C GLY A 26 1.30 -7.17 -18.52
N LEU A 27 0.09 -7.04 -19.08
CA LEU A 27 -1.12 -6.77 -18.31
C LEU A 27 -1.41 -7.82 -17.23
N SER A 28 -1.27 -9.12 -17.54
CA SER A 28 -1.53 -10.17 -16.55
C SER A 28 -0.55 -10.13 -15.37
N SER A 29 0.74 -9.87 -15.62
CA SER A 29 1.74 -9.72 -14.55
C SER A 29 1.45 -8.48 -13.72
N TYR A 30 1.08 -7.38 -14.38
CA TYR A 30 0.74 -6.12 -13.75
C TYR A 30 -0.45 -6.26 -12.79
N VAL A 31 -1.56 -6.86 -13.27
CA VAL A 31 -2.75 -7.10 -12.46
C VAL A 31 -2.44 -8.04 -11.28
N ASN A 32 -1.68 -9.12 -11.50
CA ASN A 32 -1.26 -10.00 -10.42
C ASN A 32 -0.43 -9.29 -9.35
N ARG A 33 0.46 -8.36 -9.75
CA ARG A 33 1.25 -7.56 -8.81
C ARG A 33 0.36 -6.61 -8.03
N ALA A 34 -0.52 -5.88 -8.71
CA ALA A 34 -1.46 -4.95 -8.07
C ALA A 34 -2.40 -5.67 -7.10
N LEU A 35 -2.99 -6.80 -7.51
CA LEU A 35 -3.85 -7.61 -6.65
C LEU A 35 -3.09 -8.14 -5.42
N ARG A 36 -1.85 -8.60 -5.60
CA ARG A 36 -1.03 -9.06 -4.46
C ARG A 36 -0.70 -7.92 -3.50
N GLN A 37 -0.46 -6.70 -4.00
CA GLN A 37 -0.24 -5.53 -3.15
C GLN A 37 -1.52 -5.18 -2.40
N GLN A 38 -2.65 -5.10 -3.08
CA GLN A 38 -3.94 -4.79 -2.46
C GLN A 38 -4.28 -5.79 -1.35
N LEU A 39 -4.17 -7.10 -1.62
CA LEU A 39 -4.44 -8.13 -0.61
C LEU A 39 -3.50 -8.05 0.61
N GLN A 40 -2.26 -7.55 0.44
CA GLN A 40 -1.37 -7.30 1.57
C GLN A 40 -1.83 -6.08 2.37
N HIS A 41 -2.20 -4.98 1.69
CA HIS A 41 -2.75 -3.79 2.33
C HIS A 41 -4.04 -4.11 3.09
N ASP A 42 -4.95 -4.89 2.52
CA ASP A 42 -6.21 -5.27 3.17
C ASP A 42 -5.95 -6.09 4.45
N ARG A 43 -4.98 -7.01 4.42
CA ARG A 43 -4.58 -7.78 5.62
C ARG A 43 -3.97 -6.90 6.70
N LEU A 44 -3.14 -5.93 6.32
CA LEU A 44 -2.56 -4.97 7.26
C LEU A 44 -3.64 -4.08 7.87
N ALA A 45 -4.59 -3.61 7.06
CA ALA A 45 -5.73 -2.82 7.53
C ALA A 45 -6.60 -3.63 8.51
N GLY A 46 -6.87 -4.90 8.19
CA GLY A 46 -7.57 -5.81 9.11
C GLY A 46 -6.85 -5.98 10.44
N LEU A 47 -5.54 -6.22 10.42
CA LEU A 47 -4.73 -6.32 11.64
C LEU A 47 -4.77 -5.02 12.46
N LEU A 48 -4.66 -3.86 11.81
CA LEU A 48 -4.74 -2.57 12.52
C LEU A 48 -6.10 -2.38 13.18
N ALA A 49 -7.19 -2.73 12.49
CA ALA A 49 -8.54 -2.67 13.05
C ALA A 49 -8.71 -3.60 14.25
N GLU A 50 -8.16 -4.83 14.20
CA GLU A 50 -8.16 -5.76 15.34
C GLU A 50 -7.40 -5.19 16.55
N LEU A 51 -6.24 -4.57 16.30
CA LEU A 51 -5.44 -3.95 17.36
C LEU A 51 -6.15 -2.75 17.98
N GLU A 52 -6.77 -1.89 17.17
CA GLU A 52 -7.55 -0.74 17.65
C GLU A 52 -8.78 -1.20 18.44
N GLN A 53 -9.49 -2.24 17.99
CA GLN A 53 -10.60 -2.80 18.75
C GLN A 53 -10.14 -3.35 20.12
N LYS A 54 -8.97 -3.98 20.17
CA LYS A 54 -8.43 -4.59 21.39
C LYS A 54 -7.87 -3.57 22.39
N HIS A 55 -7.23 -2.51 21.90
CA HIS A 55 -6.46 -1.57 22.73
C HIS A 55 -7.08 -0.17 22.83
N GLY A 56 -8.05 0.15 21.97
CA GLY A 56 -8.59 1.49 21.80
C GLY A 56 -7.72 2.36 20.89
N PRO A 57 -8.16 3.61 20.62
CA PRO A 57 -7.40 4.56 19.82
C PRO A 57 -6.11 4.99 20.53
N ILE A 58 -5.09 5.33 19.75
CA ILE A 58 -3.81 5.82 20.28
C ILE A 58 -3.99 7.27 20.78
N ASP A 59 -3.50 7.59 21.99
CA ASP A 59 -3.46 8.98 22.49
C ASP A 59 -2.58 9.82 21.54
N PRO A 60 -3.08 10.92 20.96
CA PRO A 60 -2.32 11.77 20.04
C PRO A 60 -0.99 12.27 20.62
N ARG A 61 -0.89 12.46 21.95
CA ARG A 61 0.34 12.89 22.61
C ARG A 61 1.41 11.81 22.57
N VAL A 62 1.04 10.56 22.86
CA VAL A 62 1.95 9.41 22.76
C VAL A 62 2.42 9.23 21.32
N LEU A 63 1.51 9.40 20.35
CA LEU A 63 1.87 9.29 18.93
C LEU A 63 2.88 10.38 18.50
N GLU A 64 2.77 11.57 19.06
CA GLU A 64 3.72 12.67 18.82
C GLU A 64 5.08 12.41 19.44
N GLU A 65 5.13 11.96 20.69
CA GLU A 65 6.37 11.54 21.36
C GLU A 65 7.10 10.47 20.53
N VAL A 66 6.39 9.44 20.08
CA VAL A 66 6.96 8.38 19.25
C VAL A 66 7.48 8.90 17.90
N ARG A 67 6.79 9.85 17.25
CA ARG A 67 7.27 10.46 15.99
C ARG A 67 8.59 11.21 16.17
N GLN A 68 8.77 11.87 17.31
CA GLN A 68 10.01 12.59 17.61
C GLN A 68 11.18 11.62 17.85
N GLU A 69 10.92 10.49 18.51
CA GLU A 69 11.93 9.45 18.75
C GLU A 69 12.25 8.61 17.50
N TRP A 70 11.24 8.36 16.66
CA TRP A 70 11.34 7.58 15.43
C TRP A 70 10.93 8.40 14.19
N PRO A 71 11.73 9.41 13.80
CA PRO A 71 11.42 10.21 12.63
C PRO A 71 11.42 9.33 11.37
N THR A 72 10.51 9.64 10.45
CA THR A 72 10.45 8.99 9.14
C THR A 72 11.76 9.21 8.38
N PRO A 73 12.11 8.35 7.41
CA PRO A 73 13.30 8.56 6.58
C PRO A 73 13.32 9.94 5.91
N GLN A 74 12.16 10.48 5.52
CA GLN A 74 12.03 11.80 4.89
C GLN A 74 12.34 12.93 5.88
N GLU A 75 11.83 12.84 7.11
CA GLU A 75 12.10 13.82 8.18
C GLU A 75 13.56 13.79 8.63
N ARG A 76 14.19 12.61 8.65
CA ARG A 76 15.63 12.46 8.91
C ARG A 76 16.49 13.17 7.85
N VAL A 77 16.07 13.17 6.59
CA VAL A 77 16.78 13.83 5.50
C VAL A 77 16.57 15.34 5.53
N ALA A 78 15.37 15.82 5.87
CA ALA A 78 15.08 17.24 6.01
C ALA A 78 15.92 17.88 7.14
N LYS A 79 15.96 17.25 8.31
CA LYS A 79 16.72 17.75 9.47
C LYS A 79 18.22 17.92 9.20
N ARG A 80 18.83 17.08 8.36
CA ARG A 80 20.24 17.20 7.94
C ARG A 80 20.53 18.35 6.98
N ARG A 81 19.51 18.94 6.35
CA ARG A 81 19.67 20.06 5.40
C ARG A 81 19.57 21.42 6.08
N ASP A 82 18.96 21.46 7.26
CA ASP A 82 18.78 22.66 8.07
C ASP A 82 19.84 22.80 9.19
N ASP A 83 20.68 21.78 9.41
CA ASP A 83 21.89 21.76 10.28
C ASP A 83 23.16 22.10 9.49
#